data_AF-A0A0Q7E943-F1
#
_entry.id   AF-A0A0Q7E943-F1
#
_cell.length_a   1.000
_cell.length_b   1.000
_cell.length_c   1.000
_cell.angle_alpha   90.00
_cell.angle_beta   90.00
_cell.angle_gamma   90.00
#
_symmetry.space_group_name_H-M   'P 1'
#
loop_
_entity.id
_entity.type
_entity.pdbx_description
1 polymer ?
#
loop_
_entity_poly.entity_id
_entity_poly.type
_entity_poly.pdbx_seq_one_letter_code
_entity_poly.pdbx_strand_id
1 'polypeptide(L)'
;MKVLYSLAGAALLLAAAGSASAQEARIRYGDLDLGTGRGAATFDARVDAAAERLCRHSRRPGSLISDRAYCREATRNVAVDELPRNAQADYARGKAALEI
;
A
#
# COMPACT_ATOMS: atom_id res chain seq x y z
N MET A 1 -34.10 49.99 -14.01
CA MET A 1 -35.36 49.23 -14.00
C MET A 1 -35.08 47.88 -13.35
N LYS A 2 -35.88 47.50 -12.32
CA LYS A 2 -35.95 46.15 -11.73
C LYS A 2 -36.39 45.14 -12.81
N VAL A 3 -35.87 43.90 -12.82
CA VAL A 3 -36.59 42.67 -12.42
C VAL A 3 -35.58 41.54 -12.14
N LEU A 4 -35.89 40.75 -11.11
CA LEU A 4 -35.23 39.55 -10.63
C LEU A 4 -35.57 38.33 -11.50
N TYR A 5 -34.64 37.40 -11.70
CA TYR A 5 -34.99 35.98 -11.91
C TYR A 5 -34.02 35.07 -11.17
N SER A 6 -34.55 34.45 -10.12
CA SER A 6 -34.00 33.27 -9.46
C SER A 6 -34.04 32.09 -10.41
N LEU A 7 -32.91 31.40 -10.59
CA LEU A 7 -32.88 30.01 -11.04
C LEU A 7 -32.24 29.18 -9.93
N ALA A 8 -33.13 28.55 -9.16
CA ALA A 8 -32.80 27.41 -8.34
C ALA A 8 -32.33 26.25 -9.24
N GLY A 9 -31.41 25.45 -8.73
CA GLY A 9 -31.28 24.06 -9.14
C GLY A 9 -30.06 23.72 -9.99
N ALA A 10 -28.94 23.46 -9.30
CA ALA A 10 -28.24 22.18 -9.43
C ALA A 10 -27.19 22.13 -8.32
N ALA A 11 -27.57 21.58 -7.17
CA ALA A 11 -26.61 21.03 -6.24
C ALA A 11 -25.93 19.85 -6.96
N LEU A 12 -24.80 20.11 -7.60
CA LEU A 12 -23.91 19.04 -8.05
C LEU A 12 -23.42 18.34 -6.78
N LEU A 13 -23.99 17.16 -6.54
CA LEU A 13 -23.59 16.25 -5.49
C LEU A 13 -22.12 15.85 -5.73
N LEU A 14 -21.19 16.57 -5.10
CA LEU A 14 -19.85 16.06 -4.83
C LEU A 14 -19.96 14.97 -3.76
N ALA A 15 -20.40 13.78 -4.14
CA ALA A 15 -20.51 12.67 -3.20
C ALA A 15 -20.26 11.33 -3.91
N ALA A 16 -18.97 11.00 -4.08
CA ALA A 16 -18.40 9.69 -3.77
C ALA A 16 -16.92 9.64 -4.18
N ALA A 17 -16.11 10.55 -3.63
CA ALA A 17 -14.75 10.11 -3.31
C ALA A 17 -14.94 9.13 -2.15
N GLY A 18 -15.17 7.85 -2.48
CA GLY A 18 -15.17 6.79 -1.49
C GLY A 18 -13.88 6.97 -0.70
N SER A 19 -14.02 7.21 0.60
CA SER A 19 -12.89 7.38 1.49
C SER A 19 -12.08 6.08 1.42
N ALA A 20 -11.08 6.05 0.53
CA ALA A 20 -9.97 5.14 0.66
C ALA A 20 -9.30 5.60 1.95
N SER A 21 -9.76 5.07 3.08
CA SER A 21 -9.12 5.27 4.35
C SER A 21 -7.74 4.67 4.16
N ALA A 22 -6.75 5.49 3.81
CA ALA A 22 -5.38 5.09 3.59
C ALA A 22 -4.90 4.53 4.92
N GLN A 23 -4.97 3.20 5.04
CA GLN A 23 -4.44 2.52 6.20
C GLN A 23 -2.92 2.57 6.04
N GLU A 24 -2.31 3.52 6.74
CA GLU A 24 -0.86 3.72 6.70
C GLU A 24 -0.20 2.70 7.63
N ALA A 25 0.59 1.80 7.07
CA ALA A 25 1.43 0.88 7.84
C ALA A 25 2.89 1.36 7.77
N ARG A 26 3.46 1.73 8.92
CA ARG A 26 4.87 2.10 9.01
C ARG A 26 5.72 0.87 9.23
N ILE A 27 6.54 0.52 8.24
CA ILE A 27 7.46 -0.62 8.30
C ILE A 27 8.85 -0.08 8.58
N ARG A 28 9.40 -0.38 9.76
CA ARG A 28 10.78 0.00 10.09
C ARG A 28 11.76 -0.97 9.44
N TYR A 29 12.80 -0.44 8.82
CA TYR A 29 13.89 -1.21 8.22
C TYR A 29 15.29 -0.72 8.63
N GLY A 30 15.41 0.46 9.24
CA GLY A 30 16.73 1.06 9.56
C GLY A 30 17.56 0.30 10.60
N ASP A 31 16.97 -0.68 11.27
CA ASP A 31 17.63 -1.61 12.18
C ASP A 31 18.09 -2.92 11.50
N LEU A 32 17.79 -3.08 10.20
CA LEU A 32 18.08 -4.29 9.43
C LEU A 32 19.25 -4.06 8.48
N ASP A 33 20.14 -5.05 8.40
CA ASP A 33 21.09 -5.16 7.29
C ASP A 33 20.41 -5.88 6.13
N LEU A 34 19.76 -5.10 5.26
CA LEU A 34 19.02 -5.61 4.09
C LEU A 34 19.93 -6.34 3.08
N GLY A 35 21.25 -6.11 3.12
CA GLY A 35 22.23 -6.77 2.27
C GLY A 35 22.44 -8.25 2.61
N THR A 36 21.93 -8.70 3.76
CA THR A 36 22.02 -10.09 4.21
C THR A 36 20.70 -10.83 3.99
N GLY A 37 20.76 -12.14 3.75
CA GLY A 37 19.56 -12.98 3.66
C GLY A 37 18.68 -12.87 4.91
N ARG A 38 19.28 -12.87 6.10
CA ARG A 38 18.54 -12.72 7.36
C ARG A 38 17.83 -11.37 7.47
N GLY A 39 18.50 -10.27 7.10
CA GLY A 39 17.90 -8.94 7.16
C GLY A 39 16.78 -8.77 6.13
N ALA A 40 16.98 -9.22 4.89
CA ALA A 40 15.94 -9.22 3.86
C ALA A 40 14.72 -10.07 4.27
N ALA A 41 14.92 -11.27 4.83
CA ALA A 41 13.83 -12.11 5.31
C ALA A 41 13.09 -11.49 6.52
N THR A 42 13.81 -10.79 7.40
CA THR A 42 13.20 -10.06 8.53
C THR A 42 12.35 -8.90 8.02
N PHE A 43 12.80 -8.19 6.99
CA PHE A 43 12.01 -7.15 6.34
C PHE A 43 10.74 -7.73 5.71
N ASP A 44 10.85 -8.82 4.94
CA ASP A 44 9.72 -9.52 4.35
C ASP A 44 8.68 -9.93 5.40
N ALA A 45 9.12 -10.47 6.54
CA ALA A 45 8.22 -10.84 7.63
C ALA A 45 7.46 -9.64 8.22
N ARG A 46 8.11 -8.47 8.30
CA ARG A 46 7.47 -7.22 8.76
C ARG A 46 6.45 -6.71 7.75
N VAL A 47 6.78 -6.79 6.46
CA VAL A 47 5.87 -6.46 5.35
C VAL A 47 4.66 -7.37 5.38
N ASP A 48 4.84 -8.68 5.55
CA ASP A 48 3.76 -9.65 5.59
C ASP A 48 2.83 -9.40 6.79
N ALA A 49 3.39 -9.10 7.97
CA ALA A 49 2.61 -8.74 9.15
C ALA A 49 1.81 -7.43 8.95
N ALA A 50 2.38 -6.46 8.22
CA ALA A 50 1.65 -5.25 7.84
C ALA A 50 0.54 -5.56 6.84
N ALA A 51 0.83 -6.35 5.81
CA ALA A 51 -0.13 -6.78 4.79
C ALA A 51 -1.30 -7.55 5.42
N GLU A 52 -1.09 -8.33 6.48
CA GLU A 52 -2.19 -8.99 7.21
C GLU A 52 -3.22 -8.04 7.77
N ARG A 53 -2.76 -6.91 8.31
CA ARG A 53 -3.64 -5.90 8.88
C ARG A 53 -4.35 -5.13 7.77
N LEU A 54 -3.62 -4.72 6.74
CA LEU A 54 -4.15 -3.95 5.61
C LEU A 54 -5.13 -4.77 4.75
N CYS A 55 -4.76 -6.02 4.46
CA CYS A 55 -5.51 -6.87 3.53
C CYS A 55 -6.63 -7.66 4.21
N ARG A 56 -6.86 -7.48 5.52
CA ARG A 56 -7.88 -8.21 6.29
C ARG A 56 -9.28 -8.10 5.67
N HIS A 57 -9.60 -6.94 5.11
CA HIS A 57 -10.88 -6.63 4.48
C HIS A 57 -10.74 -6.29 2.99
N SER A 58 -9.59 -6.62 2.38
CA SER A 58 -9.34 -6.31 0.98
C SER A 58 -10.32 -7.04 0.06
N ARG A 59 -10.89 -6.27 -0.87
CA ARG A 59 -11.68 -6.74 -2.00
C ARG A 59 -11.06 -6.14 -3.25
N ARG A 60 -10.98 -6.91 -4.33
CA ARG A 60 -10.48 -6.39 -5.60
C ARG A 60 -11.45 -5.30 -6.10
N PRO A 61 -10.99 -4.13 -6.57
CA PRO A 61 -11.87 -3.15 -7.21
C PRO A 61 -12.64 -3.82 -8.36
N GLY A 62 -13.97 -3.75 -8.34
CA GLY A 62 -14.83 -4.40 -9.33
C GLY A 62 -15.12 -5.89 -9.11
N SER A 63 -14.67 -6.50 -8.01
CA SER A 63 -14.96 -7.89 -7.65
C SER A 63 -15.58 -8.00 -6.25
N LEU A 64 -16.55 -8.90 -6.11
CA LEU A 64 -17.08 -9.31 -4.80
C LEU A 64 -16.19 -10.35 -4.11
N ILE A 65 -15.16 -10.86 -4.81
CA ILE A 65 -14.22 -11.85 -4.28
C ILE A 65 -13.12 -11.14 -3.48
N SER A 66 -12.91 -11.60 -2.25
CA SER A 66 -11.78 -11.24 -1.41
C SER A 66 -10.48 -11.71 -2.06
N ASP A 67 -9.62 -10.79 -2.50
CA ASP A 67 -8.34 -11.10 -3.13
C ASP A 67 -7.17 -10.68 -2.24
N ARG A 68 -7.01 -11.41 -1.13
CA ARG A 68 -5.96 -11.11 -0.15
C ARG A 68 -4.57 -11.38 -0.71
N ALA A 69 -4.44 -12.35 -1.61
CA ALA A 69 -3.16 -12.68 -2.23
C ALA A 69 -2.68 -11.50 -3.08
N TYR A 70 -3.55 -10.96 -3.93
CA TYR A 70 -3.25 -9.76 -4.70
C TYR A 70 -2.92 -8.55 -3.81
N CYS A 71 -3.68 -8.32 -2.75
CA CYS A 71 -3.40 -7.22 -1.82
C CYS A 71 -2.05 -7.38 -1.10
N ARG A 72 -1.68 -8.61 -0.69
CA ARG A 72 -0.38 -8.89 -0.06
C ARG A 72 0.77 -8.64 -1.01
N GLU A 73 0.66 -9.10 -2.26
CA GLU A 73 1.66 -8.87 -3.30
C GLU A 73 1.81 -7.36 -3.58
N ALA A 74 0.70 -6.65 -3.77
CA ALA A 74 0.73 -5.20 -3.97
C ALA A 74 1.37 -4.46 -2.77
N THR A 75 1.07 -4.88 -1.54
CA THR A 75 1.69 -4.31 -0.33
C THR A 75 3.20 -4.54 -0.33
N ARG A 76 3.64 -5.74 -0.73
CA ARG A 76 5.07 -6.05 -0.80
C ARG A 76 5.79 -5.20 -1.83
N ASN A 77 5.21 -5.03 -3.02
CA ASN A 77 5.79 -4.20 -4.08
C ASN A 77 5.93 -2.74 -3.63
N VAL A 78 4.85 -2.18 -3.05
CA VAL A 78 4.89 -0.82 -2.50
C VAL A 78 5.94 -0.68 -1.39
N ALA A 79 6.03 -1.65 -0.48
CA ALA A 79 7.00 -1.58 0.61
C ALA A 79 8.46 -1.57 0.12
N VAL A 80 8.76 -2.27 -0.99
CA VAL A 80 10.08 -2.24 -1.63
C VAL A 80 10.29 -0.93 -2.39
N ASP A 81 9.30 -0.45 -3.12
CA ASP A 81 9.38 0.80 -3.89
C ASP A 81 9.62 2.03 -2.99
N GLU A 82 9.07 2.02 -1.78
CA GLU A 82 9.26 3.08 -0.77
C GLU A 82 10.63 3.05 -0.09
N LEU A 83 11.44 2.00 -0.30
CA LEU A 83 12.83 2.00 0.19
C LEU A 83 13.69 2.99 -0.60
N PRO A 84 14.66 3.67 0.04
CA PRO A 84 15.70 4.39 -0.67
C PRO A 84 16.43 3.48 -1.67
N ARG A 85 16.92 4.03 -2.80
CA ARG A 85 17.53 3.21 -3.87
C ARG A 85 18.68 2.32 -3.40
N ASN A 86 19.50 2.76 -2.45
CA ASN A 86 20.57 1.94 -1.88
C ASN A 86 19.98 0.75 -1.09
N ALA A 87 18.94 0.99 -0.29
CA ALA A 87 18.26 -0.05 0.46
C ALA A 87 17.53 -1.06 -0.45
N GLN A 88 17.00 -0.63 -1.60
CA GLN A 88 16.45 -1.53 -2.62
C GLN A 88 17.53 -2.47 -3.19
N ALA A 89 18.71 -1.93 -3.54
CA ALA A 89 19.83 -2.72 -4.04
C ALA A 89 20.38 -3.69 -2.97
N ASP A 90 20.44 -3.25 -1.72
CA ASP A 90 20.83 -4.09 -0.58
C ASP A 90 19.82 -5.22 -0.39
N TYR A 91 18.53 -4.89 -0.35
CA TYR A 91 17.45 -5.88 -0.26
C TYR A 91 17.53 -6.91 -1.39
N ALA A 92 17.75 -6.50 -2.64
CA ALA A 92 17.90 -7.42 -3.77
C ALA A 92 19.09 -8.39 -3.59
N ARG A 93 20.23 -7.90 -3.09
CA ARG A 93 21.38 -8.76 -2.74
C ARG A 93 21.05 -9.72 -1.60
N GLY A 94 20.40 -9.22 -0.56
CA GLY A 94 19.99 -10.05 0.57
C GLY A 94 19.05 -11.18 0.14
N LYS A 95 18.09 -10.89 -0.74
CA LYS A 95 17.21 -11.90 -1.33
C LYS A 95 17.97 -12.97 -2.09
N ALA A 96 18.89 -12.57 -2.98
CA ALA A 96 19.72 -13.52 -3.73
C ALA A 96 20.59 -14.40 -2.81
N ALA A 97 21.07 -13.84 -1.69
CA ALA A 97 21.87 -14.58 -0.70
C ALA A 97 21.06 -15.61 0.11
N LEU A 98 19.72 -15.55 0.09
CA LEU A 98 18.84 -16.53 0.75
C LEU A 98 18.52 -17.74 -0.14
N GLU A 99 18.75 -17.61 -1.44
CA GLU A 99 18.45 -18.63 -2.45
C GLU A 99 19.63 -19.59 -2.69
N ILE A 100 20.73 -19.40 -1.95
CA ILE A 100 21.97 -20.20 -1.98
C ILE A 100 22.05 -21.06 -0.72
#